data_AF-A0A937ZSN9-F1
#
_entry.id   AF-A0A937ZSN9-F1
#
_cell.length_a   1.000
_cell.length_b   1.000
_cell.length_c   1.000
_cell.angle_alpha   90.00
_cell.angle_beta   90.00
_cell.angle_gamma   90.00
#
_symmetry.space_group_name_H-M   'P 1'
#
loop_
_entity.id
_entity.type
_entity.pdbx_description
1 polymer ?
#
loop_
_entity_poly.entity_id
_entity_poly.type
_entity_poly.pdbx_seq_one_letter_code
_entity_poly.pdbx_strand_id
1 'polypeptide(L)'
;MTLTNNHCWQAVTSRDRTLDGRFVTGVLTTGIYCRPSCAARHPAHGNVRFFPDPDEARAAGLRPCLRCRPTTWPATRWRSPLRLTCCGLLKRN
;
A
#
# COMPACT_ATOMS: atom_id res chain seq x y z
N MET A 1 13.12 -8.51 -9.50
CA MET A 1 11.73 -8.47 -10.00
C MET A 1 11.18 -7.05 -9.86
N THR A 2 10.88 -6.39 -10.97
CA THR A 2 10.29 -5.04 -11.00
C THR A 2 8.78 -5.17 -10.82
N LEU A 3 8.22 -4.72 -9.68
CA LEU A 3 6.76 -4.65 -9.53
C LEU A 3 6.24 -3.42 -10.29
N THR A 4 5.43 -3.65 -11.32
CA THR A 4 4.68 -2.61 -12.03
C THR A 4 3.35 -2.31 -11.32
N ASN A 5 2.74 -1.16 -11.63
CA ASN A 5 1.47 -0.75 -11.04
C ASN A 5 0.36 -1.82 -11.23
N ASN A 6 0.34 -2.47 -12.41
CA ASN A 6 -0.59 -3.55 -12.70
C ASN A 6 -0.32 -4.80 -11.83
N HIS A 7 0.95 -5.13 -11.55
CA HIS A 7 1.30 -6.21 -10.61
C HIS A 7 0.89 -5.87 -9.18
N CYS A 8 1.09 -4.62 -8.73
CA CYS A 8 0.62 -4.16 -7.44
C CYS A 8 -0.92 -4.25 -7.34
N TRP A 9 -1.63 -3.90 -8.40
CA TRP A 9 -3.08 -3.99 -8.47
C TRP A 9 -3.60 -5.43 -8.50
N GLN A 10 -2.96 -6.31 -9.27
CA GLN A 10 -3.29 -7.73 -9.30
C GLN A 10 -3.06 -8.36 -7.93
N ALA A 11 -1.96 -8.04 -7.26
CA ALA A 11 -1.68 -8.49 -5.91
C ALA A 11 -2.76 -8.09 -4.89
N VAL A 12 -3.22 -6.84 -4.97
CA VAL A 12 -4.32 -6.33 -4.14
C VAL A 12 -5.62 -7.06 -4.46
N THR A 13 -5.93 -7.21 -5.75
CA THR A 13 -7.13 -7.91 -6.23
C THR A 13 -7.15 -9.38 -5.78
N SER A 14 -6.01 -10.06 -5.92
CA SER A 14 -5.78 -11.45 -5.49
C SER A 14 -5.59 -11.59 -3.98
N ARG A 15 -5.53 -10.49 -3.22
CA ARG A 15 -5.31 -10.44 -1.76
C ARG A 15 -4.08 -11.22 -1.33
N ASP A 16 -2.99 -11.07 -2.09
CA ASP A 16 -1.77 -11.84 -1.88
C ASP A 16 -1.08 -11.41 -0.58
N ARG A 17 -0.99 -12.35 0.37
CA ARG A 17 -0.38 -12.12 1.69
C ARG A 17 1.14 -12.07 1.65
N THR A 18 1.76 -12.55 0.58
CA THR A 18 3.23 -12.53 0.41
C THR A 18 3.77 -11.11 0.25
N LEU A 19 2.90 -10.18 -0.14
CA LEU A 19 3.19 -8.77 -0.32
C LEU A 19 2.79 -7.93 0.90
N ASP A 20 2.15 -8.52 1.91
CA ASP A 20 1.92 -7.83 3.16
C ASP A 20 3.25 -7.52 3.85
N GLY A 21 3.46 -6.26 4.24
CA GLY A 21 4.72 -5.81 4.83
C GLY A 21 5.78 -5.38 3.81
N ARG A 22 5.49 -5.52 2.50
CA ARG A 22 6.33 -4.99 1.41
C ARG A 22 5.86 -3.62 0.91
N PHE A 23 4.55 -3.37 0.92
CA PHE A 23 3.96 -2.08 0.58
C PHE A 23 2.58 -1.92 1.22
N VAL A 24 2.07 -0.70 1.24
CA VAL A 24 0.72 -0.32 1.66
C VAL A 24 -0.04 0.34 0.52
N THR A 25 -1.36 0.19 0.54
CA THR A 25 -2.27 0.79 -0.43
C THR A 25 -2.99 1.98 0.21
N GLY A 26 -2.69 3.19 -0.24
CA GLY A 26 -3.39 4.40 0.16
C GLY A 26 -4.54 4.71 -0.77
N VAL A 27 -5.75 4.80 -0.23
CA VAL A 27 -6.94 5.23 -0.95
C VAL A 27 -7.12 6.72 -0.71
N LEU A 28 -6.93 7.52 -1.77
CA LEU A 28 -7.01 8.98 -1.69
C LEU A 28 -8.44 9.46 -1.44
N THR A 29 -9.44 8.77 -1.97
CA THR A 29 -10.86 9.16 -1.79
C THR A 29 -11.32 9.09 -0.35
N THR A 30 -10.83 8.11 0.41
CA THR A 30 -11.17 7.96 1.84
C THR A 30 -10.11 8.53 2.77
N GLY A 31 -8.92 8.88 2.25
CA GLY A 31 -7.77 9.28 3.06
C GLY A 31 -7.28 8.17 3.99
N ILE A 32 -7.39 6.90 3.56
CA ILE A 32 -7.07 5.73 4.39
C ILE A 32 -6.03 4.87 3.69
N TYR A 33 -5.05 4.37 4.42
CA TYR A 33 -4.13 3.34 3.93
C TYR A 33 -4.42 1.97 4.53
N CYS A 34 -4.31 0.95 3.68
CA CYS A 34 -4.63 -0.46 3.94
C CYS A 34 -3.47 -1.36 3.54
N ARG A 35 -3.58 -2.63 3.91
CA ARG A 35 -2.70 -3.70 3.41
C ARG A 35 -3.22 -4.25 2.07
N PRO A 36 -2.36 -4.81 1.21
CA PRO A 36 -2.81 -5.44 -0.04
C PRO A 36 -3.71 -6.66 0.18
N SER A 37 -3.56 -7.39 1.29
CA SER A 37 -4.46 -8.50 1.66
C SER A 37 -5.80 -8.06 2.23
N CYS A 38 -6.05 -6.76 2.39
CA CYS A 38 -7.21 -6.26 3.09
C CYS A 38 -8.49 -6.62 2.34
N ALA A 39 -9.44 -7.26 3.02
CA ALA A 39 -10.75 -7.59 2.44
C ALA A 39 -11.65 -6.35 2.23
N ALA A 40 -11.11 -5.14 2.34
CA ALA A 40 -11.83 -3.91 2.05
C ALA A 40 -12.26 -3.90 0.57
N ARG A 41 -13.40 -3.26 0.31
CA ARG A 41 -13.91 -3.12 -1.06
C ARG A 41 -12.89 -2.32 -1.86
N HIS A 42 -12.35 -2.89 -2.94
CA HIS A 42 -11.36 -2.21 -3.77
C HIS A 42 -12.03 -1.00 -4.44
N PRO A 43 -11.56 0.24 -4.15
CA PRO A 43 -12.04 1.42 -4.85
C PRO A 43 -11.47 1.44 -6.28
N ALA A 44 -11.93 2.36 -7.11
CA ALA A 44 -11.43 2.49 -8.48
C ALA A 44 -9.89 2.67 -8.50
N HIS A 45 -9.21 1.95 -9.41
CA HIS A 45 -7.75 1.92 -9.54
C HIS A 45 -7.11 3.33 -9.63
N GLY A 46 -7.80 4.30 -10.22
CA GLY A 46 -7.30 5.68 -10.34
C GLY A 46 -7.17 6.44 -9.02
N ASN A 47 -7.86 6.00 -7.96
CA ASN A 47 -7.85 6.65 -6.64
C ASN A 47 -6.95 5.94 -5.62
N VAL A 48 -6.20 4.93 -6.08
CA VAL A 48 -5.31 4.13 -5.24
C VAL A 48 -3.88 4.53 -5.54
N ARG A 49 -3.14 4.84 -4.47
CA ARG A 49 -1.68 4.99 -4.48
C ARG A 49 -1.04 3.86 -3.71
N PHE A 50 0.17 3.50 -4.13
CA PHE A 50 0.99 2.49 -3.48
C PHE A 50 2.15 3.20 -2.80
N PHE A 51 2.38 2.88 -1.52
CA PHE A 51 3.51 3.40 -0.75
C PHE A 51 4.35 2.23 -0.25
N PRO A 52 5.70 2.33 -0.25
CA PRO A 52 6.56 1.26 0.22
C PRO A 52 6.43 1.04 1.73
N ASP A 53 6.19 2.10 2.51
CA ASP A 53 6.13 2.06 3.96
C ASP A 53 4.84 2.71 4.51
N PRO A 54 4.27 2.20 5.62
CA PRO A 54 3.18 2.87 6.33
C PRO A 54 3.55 4.29 6.82
N ASP A 55 4.83 4.56 7.11
CA ASP A 55 5.29 5.87 7.54
C ASP A 55 5.14 6.90 6.42
N GLU A 56 5.49 6.53 5.18
CA GLU A 56 5.33 7.40 4.01
C GLU A 56 3.85 7.68 3.70
N ALA A 57 2.99 6.68 3.87
CA ALA A 57 1.54 6.87 3.76
C ALA A 57 1.01 7.82 4.85
N ARG A 58 1.56 7.74 6.07
CA ARG A 58 1.21 8.64 7.17
C ARG A 58 1.70 10.07 6.92
N ALA A 59 2.92 10.22 6.39
CA ALA A 59 3.47 11.51 5.97
C ALA A 59 2.65 12.15 4.84
N ALA A 60 2.04 11.33 3.97
CA ALA A 60 1.08 11.77 2.97
C ALA A 60 -0.30 12.18 3.55
N GLY A 61 -0.50 12.11 4.88
CA GLY A 61 -1.73 12.50 5.55
C GLY A 61 -2.81 11.42 5.57
N LEU A 62 -2.47 10.17 5.24
CA LEU A 62 -3.42 9.06 5.24
C LEU A 62 -3.54 8.44 6.64
N ARG A 63 -4.75 8.01 6.99
CA ARG A 63 -5.06 7.35 8.26
C ARG A 63 -5.00 5.82 8.13
N PRO A 64 -4.54 5.08 9.15
CA PRO A 64 -4.54 3.63 9.11
C PRO A 64 -5.96 3.08 9.06
N CYS A 65 -6.19 2.06 8.25
CA CYS A 65 -7.50 1.43 8.22
C CYS A 65 -7.78 0.65 9.51
N LEU A 66 -8.96 0.91 10.09
CA LEU A 66 -9.39 0.27 11.33
C LEU A 66 -9.72 -1.22 11.15
N ARG A 67 -9.90 -1.67 9.89
CA ARG A 67 -10.28 -3.05 9.56
C ARG A 67 -9.08 -3.97 9.45
N CYS A 68 -8.00 -3.51 8.80
CA CYS A 68 -6.77 -4.30 8.68
C CYS A 68 -5.74 -3.98 9.76
N ARG A 69 -6.02 -2.98 10.62
CA ARG A 69 -5.23 -2.59 11.80
C ARG A 69 -3.72 -2.73 11.55
N PRO A 70 -3.17 -2.06 10.53
CA PRO A 70 -1.75 -2.16 10.20
C PRO A 70 -0.86 -1.71 11.38
N THR A 71 -1.40 -0.88 12.29
CA THR A 71 -0.75 -0.40 13.51
C THR A 71 -0.55 -1.49 14.58
N THR A 72 -1.32 -2.58 14.57
CA THR A 72 -1.15 -3.69 15.52
C THR A 72 0.02 -4.61 15.13
N TRP A 73 0.57 -4.46 13.92
CA TRP A 73 1.77 -5.19 13.54
C TRP A 73 3.04 -4.57 14.14
N PRO A 74 3.99 -5.41 14.57
CA PRO A 74 5.30 -4.92 14.95
C PRO A 74 5.96 -4.27 13.73
N ALA A 75 6.62 -3.14 13.95
CA ALA A 75 7.37 -2.42 12.92
C ALA A 75 8.35 -3.35 12.17
N THR A 76 8.90 -4.35 12.88
CA THR A 76 9.79 -5.41 12.37
C THR A 76 9.21 -6.24 11.22
N ARG A 77 7.87 -6.25 11.05
CA ARG A 77 7.21 -6.97 9.95
C ARG A 77 7.24 -6.18 8.64
N TRP A 78 7.44 -4.87 8.71
CA TRP A 78 7.73 -4.04 7.54
C TRP A 78 9.20 -4.25 7.19
N ARG A 79 9.44 -5.04 6.15
CA ARG A 79 10.78 -5.27 5.63
C ARG A 79 11.02 -4.32 4.47
N SER A 80 11.50 -3.12 4.77
CA SER A 80 12.19 -2.29 3.78
C SER A 80 13.58 -2.89 3.61
N PRO A 81 13.97 -3.43 2.43
CA PRO A 81 14.09 -2.65 1.20
C PRO A 81 13.82 -3.49 -0.07
N LEU A 82 12.63 -3.39 -0.65
CA LEU A 82 12.47 -3.73 -2.07
C LEU A 82 12.27 -2.42 -2.82
N ARG A 83 13.12 -2.19 -3.82
CA ARG A 83 13.06 -1.08 -4.76
C ARG A 83 11.76 -1.20 -5.55
N LEU A 84 10.66 -0.76 -4.94
CA LEU A 84 9.34 -0.72 -5.55
C LEU A 84 9.34 0.43 -6.55
N THR A 85 9.60 0.11 -7.81
CA THR A 85 9.32 1.00 -8.96
C THR A 85 7.80 1.09 -9.23
N CYS A 86 6.96 0.66 -8.29
CA CYS A 86 5.51 0.89 -8.27
C CYS A 86 5.16 2.35 -7.97
N CYS A 87 6.18 3.22 -7.84
CA CYS A 87 6.05 4.66 -7.79
C CYS A 87 5.59 5.22 -9.16
N GLY A 88 4.33 4.98 -9.48
CA GLY A 88 3.60 5.91 -10.33
C GLY A 88 3.47 7.23 -9.57
N LEU A 89 4.27 8.24 -9.96
CA LEU A 89 4.15 9.66 -9.58
C LEU A 89 4.81 10.16 -8.27
N LEU A 90 6.07 9.82 -8.02
CA LEU A 90 7.03 10.78 -7.43
C LEU A 90 8.17 11.06 -8.40
N LYS A 91 7.85 11.56 -9.59
CA LYS A 91 8.63 12.67 -10.16
C LYS A 91 7.99 13.95 -9.65
N ARG A 92 8.59 14.57 -8.64
CA ARG A 92 8.51 16.02 -8.47
C ARG A 92 9.95 16.52 -8.37
N ASN A 93 10.39 17.01 -9.53
CA ASN A 93 11.42 18.01 -9.81
C ASN A 93 12.49 18.26 -8.73
#